data_AF-A0A819SR20-F1
#
_entry.id   AF-A0A819SR20-F1
#
_cell.length_a   1.000
_cell.length_b   1.000
_cell.length_c   1.000
_cell.angle_alpha   90.00
_cell.angle_beta   90.00
_cell.angle_gamma   90.00
#
_symmetry.space_group_name_H-M   'P 1'
#
loop_
_entity.id
_entity.type
_entity.pdbx_description
1 polymer ?
#
loop_
_entity_poly.entity_id
_entity_poly.type
_entity_poly.pdbx_seq_one_letter_code
_entity_poly.pdbx_strand_id
1 'polypeptide(L)'
;KPIGGSDTCEDVQGGLDKALKFNSTKSSTSPAAQIIVWVGDAPDHTPFCSGGCDDKHPRGLPDVPLMENLINEIKNRGIFLLLSDFNSDVQTMLKNIEAIYKKR
;
A
#
# COMPACT_ATOMS: atom_id res chain seq x y z
N LYS A 1 19.37 5.09 -12.36
CA LYS A 1 19.37 3.64 -12.63
C LYS A 1 18.61 2.99 -11.48
N PRO A 2 17.46 2.34 -11.69
CA PRO A 2 16.81 1.61 -10.60
C PRO A 2 17.76 0.52 -10.12
N ILE A 3 17.93 0.42 -8.80
CA ILE A 3 18.72 -0.62 -8.16
C ILE A 3 17.72 -1.74 -7.93
N GLY A 4 17.60 -2.67 -8.88
CA GLY A 4 16.61 -3.74 -8.81
C GLY A 4 16.85 -4.61 -7.57
N GLY A 5 15.81 -4.76 -6.75
CA GLY A 5 15.72 -5.88 -5.82
C GLY A 5 15.60 -7.17 -6.64
N SER A 6 16.33 -8.20 -6.27
CA SER A 6 16.22 -9.53 -6.91
C SER A 6 14.97 -10.30 -6.46
N ASP A 7 14.13 -9.66 -5.63
CA ASP A 7 12.91 -10.22 -5.07
C ASP A 7 11.73 -9.61 -5.82
N THR A 8 10.80 -10.45 -6.28
CA THR A 8 9.64 -10.09 -7.12
C THR A 8 8.63 -9.16 -6.45
N CYS A 9 8.79 -8.90 -5.14
CA CYS A 9 7.95 -8.02 -4.34
C CYS A 9 8.72 -6.73 -4.00
N GLU A 10 7.98 -5.63 -3.82
CA GLU A 10 8.52 -4.31 -3.51
C GLU A 10 8.06 -3.81 -2.12
N ASP A 11 8.81 -2.89 -1.52
CA ASP A 11 8.48 -2.30 -0.22
C ASP A 11 7.57 -1.07 -0.37
N VAL A 12 6.27 -1.31 -0.43
CA VAL A 12 5.28 -0.24 -0.49
C VAL A 12 4.67 0.06 0.87
N GLN A 13 4.62 -0.93 1.76
CA GLN A 13 4.15 -0.80 3.14
C GLN A 13 4.84 0.37 3.87
N GLY A 14 6.17 0.45 3.80
CA GLY A 14 6.93 1.53 4.46
C GLY A 14 6.66 2.92 3.87
N GLY A 15 6.41 2.99 2.56
CA GLY A 15 6.04 4.24 1.87
C GLY A 15 4.67 4.76 2.30
N LEU A 16 3.68 3.88 2.40
CA LEU A 16 2.31 4.22 2.82
C LEU A 16 2.26 4.71 4.27
N ASP A 17 2.94 4.03 5.19
CA ASP A 17 3.04 4.45 6.59
C ASP A 17 3.66 5.85 6.73
N LYS A 18 4.76 6.12 6.01
CA LYS A 18 5.36 7.46 5.97
C LYS A 18 4.40 8.51 5.42
N ALA A 19 3.65 8.21 4.36
CA ALA A 19 2.68 9.14 3.77
C ALA A 19 1.55 9.48 4.77
N LEU A 20 1.02 8.47 5.48
CA LEU A 20 -0.03 8.65 6.48
C LEU A 20 0.45 9.43 7.71
N LYS A 21 1.69 9.21 8.16
CA LYS A 21 2.32 9.97 9.26
C LYS A 21 2.65 11.40 8.85
N PHE A 22 3.13 11.63 7.63
CA PHE A 22 3.35 12.99 7.12
C PHE A 22 2.04 13.78 7.11
N ASN A 23 0.96 13.13 6.69
CA ASN A 23 -0.37 13.73 6.67
C ASN A 23 -0.92 14.08 8.07
N SER A 24 -0.65 13.26 9.10
CA SER A 24 -1.12 13.56 10.47
C SER A 24 -0.45 14.79 11.11
N THR A 25 0.70 15.22 10.59
CA THR A 25 1.39 16.45 11.05
C THR A 25 0.84 17.73 10.42
N LYS A 26 0.04 17.64 9.34
CA LYS A 26 -0.62 18.79 8.74
C LYS A 26 -1.97 19.00 9.40
N SER A 27 -1.99 20.00 10.29
CA SER A 27 -3.18 20.60 10.92
C SER A 27 -4.45 20.45 10.08
N SER A 28 -5.52 19.95 10.72
CA SER A 28 -6.89 19.71 10.25
C SER A 28 -7.65 20.94 9.73
N THR A 29 -6.94 22.00 9.33
CA THR A 29 -7.48 23.34 9.06
C THR A 29 -7.84 23.57 7.60
N SER A 30 -7.71 22.58 6.72
CA SER A 30 -8.25 22.69 5.35
C SER A 30 -8.82 21.34 4.88
N PRO A 31 -10.13 21.25 4.57
CA PRO A 31 -10.77 20.04 4.07
C PRO A 31 -10.44 19.79 2.59
N ALA A 32 -9.15 19.81 2.25
CA ALA A 32 -8.71 19.49 0.90
C ALA A 32 -8.84 17.99 0.65
N ALA A 33 -9.29 17.62 -0.55
CA ALA A 33 -9.27 16.22 -0.98
C ALA A 33 -7.82 15.69 -0.94
N GLN A 34 -7.65 14.51 -0.36
CA GLN A 34 -6.36 13.86 -0.22
C GLN A 34 -6.30 12.67 -1.16
N ILE A 35 -5.22 12.55 -1.93
CA ILE A 35 -5.06 11.50 -2.94
C ILE A 35 -3.70 10.84 -2.74
N ILE A 36 -3.68 9.52 -2.65
CA ILE A 36 -2.49 8.68 -2.76
C ILE A 36 -2.53 8.02 -4.12
N VAL A 37 -1.45 8.17 -4.90
CA VAL A 37 -1.27 7.48 -6.17
C VAL A 37 -0.17 6.44 -6.01
N TRP A 38 -0.56 5.17 -6.05
CA TRP A 38 0.35 4.04 -6.01
C TRP A 38 0.62 3.59 -7.44
N VAL A 39 1.88 3.77 -7.88
CA VAL A 39 2.39 3.33 -9.17
C VAL A 39 3.47 2.28 -8.94
N GLY A 40 3.23 1.04 -9.37
CA GLY A 40 4.20 -0.05 -9.26
C GLY A 40 3.78 -1.27 -10.07
N ASP A 41 4.76 -2.00 -10.59
CA ASP A 41 4.62 -3.19 -11.43
C ASP A 41 4.81 -4.52 -10.68
N ALA A 42 4.96 -4.46 -9.36
CA ALA A 42 5.14 -5.61 -8.48
C ALA A 42 4.25 -5.49 -7.22
N PRO A 43 3.84 -6.62 -6.62
CA PRO A 43 3.08 -6.61 -5.38
C PRO A 43 3.95 -6.22 -4.18
N ASP A 44 3.30 -5.76 -3.11
CA ASP A 44 3.95 -5.59 -1.81
C ASP A 44 4.34 -6.94 -1.16
N HIS A 45 5.39 -6.92 -0.34
CA HIS A 45 5.94 -8.10 0.35
C HIS A 45 4.95 -8.90 1.20
N THR A 46 3.86 -8.27 1.66
CA THR A 46 2.88 -8.97 2.50
C THR A 46 2.17 -10.09 1.74
N PRO A 47 1.92 -11.27 2.35
CA PRO A 47 1.14 -12.36 1.74
C PRO A 47 -0.25 -11.93 1.30
N PHE A 48 -0.79 -10.91 1.97
CA PHE A 48 -2.00 -10.21 1.58
C PHE A 48 -1.90 -9.61 0.16
N CYS A 49 -0.75 -9.08 -0.25
CA CYS A 49 -0.54 -8.50 -1.57
C CYS A 49 0.08 -9.50 -2.56
N SER A 50 1.08 -10.27 -2.13
CA SER A 50 1.85 -11.18 -3.00
C SER A 50 1.13 -12.50 -3.28
N GLY A 51 0.03 -12.83 -2.58
CA GLY A 51 -0.67 -14.10 -2.73
C GLY A 51 0.13 -15.30 -2.18
N GLY A 52 1.15 -15.04 -1.35
CA GLY A 52 1.97 -16.09 -0.73
C GLY A 52 3.13 -16.58 -1.60
N CYS A 53 3.59 -15.77 -2.56
CA CYS A 53 4.86 -16.01 -3.24
C CYS A 53 6.02 -16.10 -2.24
N ASP A 54 7.08 -16.81 -2.62
CA ASP A 54 8.23 -17.11 -1.75
C ASP A 54 9.02 -15.82 -1.44
N ASP A 55 8.61 -15.15 -0.37
CA ASP A 55 9.17 -13.88 0.08
C ASP A 55 10.01 -14.09 1.34
N LYS A 56 11.21 -13.49 1.37
CA LYS A 56 12.09 -13.50 2.56
C LYS A 56 11.56 -12.59 3.68
N HIS A 57 10.62 -11.70 3.36
CA HIS A 57 10.01 -10.72 4.25
C HIS A 57 8.47 -10.81 4.23
N PRO A 58 7.86 -11.98 4.53
CA PRO A 58 6.43 -12.23 4.37
C PRO A 58 5.57 -11.55 5.45
N ARG A 59 6.13 -10.64 6.25
CA ARG A 59 5.36 -9.77 7.16
C ARG A 59 5.57 -8.30 6.82
N GLY A 60 6.25 -8.02 5.72
CA GLY A 60 6.77 -6.69 5.42
C GLY A 60 7.76 -6.22 6.49
N LEU A 61 7.76 -4.93 6.75
CA LEU A 61 8.65 -4.29 7.72
C LEU A 61 8.13 -4.48 9.16
N PRO A 62 8.96 -4.92 10.12
CA PRO A 62 8.52 -5.27 11.48
C PRO A 62 7.95 -4.10 12.29
N ASP A 63 8.40 -2.87 12.01
CA ASP A 63 7.99 -1.65 12.71
C ASP A 63 6.91 -0.85 11.96
N VAL A 64 6.31 -1.45 10.93
CA VAL A 64 5.30 -0.81 10.09
C VAL A 64 3.95 -1.53 10.29
N PRO A 65 2.82 -0.81 10.42
CA PRO A 65 1.52 -1.45 10.52
C PRO A 65 1.25 -2.37 9.33
N LEU A 66 0.55 -3.48 9.56
CA LEU A 66 0.12 -4.39 8.50
C LEU A 66 -0.57 -3.63 7.36
N MET A 67 -0.37 -4.10 6.13
CA MET A 67 -0.92 -3.45 4.93
C MET A 67 -2.44 -3.21 5.07
N GLU A 68 -3.17 -4.19 5.58
CA GLU A 68 -4.61 -4.10 5.83
C GLU A 68 -4.97 -2.96 6.78
N ASN A 69 -4.15 -2.71 7.81
CA ASN A 69 -4.36 -1.61 8.74
C ASN A 69 -4.12 -0.26 8.08
N LEU A 70 -3.09 -0.15 7.23
CA LEU A 70 -2.80 1.06 6.46
C LEU A 70 -3.93 1.37 5.48
N ILE A 71 -4.45 0.37 4.74
CA ILE A 71 -5.58 0.57 3.82
C ILE A 71 -6.85 0.99 4.58
N ASN A 72 -7.13 0.37 5.73
CA ASN A 72 -8.25 0.79 6.59
C ASN A 72 -8.08 2.24 7.07
N GLU A 73 -6.86 2.64 7.41
CA GLU A 73 -6.59 4.01 7.83
C GLU A 73 -6.77 5.02 6.68
N ILE A 74 -6.31 4.70 5.46
CA ILE A 74 -6.57 5.49 4.25
C ILE A 74 -8.07 5.67 4.04
N LYS A 75 -8.85 4.57 4.11
CA LYS A 75 -10.31 4.59 4.02
C LYS A 75 -10.93 5.48 5.11
N ASN A 76 -10.56 5.28 6.37
CA ASN A 76 -11.13 6.00 7.52
C ASN A 76 -10.84 7.51 7.47
N ARG A 77 -9.70 7.90 6.88
CA ARG A 77 -9.32 9.30 6.67
C ARG A 77 -9.97 9.92 5.42
N GLY A 78 -10.71 9.14 4.63
CA GLY A 78 -11.34 9.63 3.39
C GLY A 78 -10.34 9.98 2.29
N ILE A 79 -9.16 9.36 2.30
CA ILE A 79 -8.09 9.59 1.31
C ILE A 79 -8.38 8.76 0.08
N PHE A 80 -8.52 9.38 -1.09
CA PHE A 80 -8.66 8.66 -2.35
C PHE A 80 -7.39 7.87 -2.67
N LEU A 81 -7.53 6.57 -2.89
CA LEU A 81 -6.44 5.70 -3.30
C LEU A 81 -6.58 5.35 -4.78
N LEU A 82 -5.61 5.78 -5.58
CA LEU A 82 -5.49 5.44 -7.00
C LEU A 82 -4.40 4.37 -7.15
N LEU A 83 -4.78 3.21 -7.69
CA LEU A 83 -3.89 2.08 -7.90
C LEU A 83 -3.63 1.88 -9.39
N SER A 84 -2.38 1.63 -9.77
CA SER A 84 -2.01 1.30 -11.14
C SER A 84 -2.16 -0.18 -11.44
N ASP A 85 -2.86 -0.50 -12.52
CA ASP A 85 -2.92 -1.86 -13.09
C ASP A 85 -1.96 -1.96 -14.28
N PHE A 86 -0.80 -2.56 -14.06
CA PHE A 86 0.24 -2.69 -15.09
C PHE A 86 0.34 -4.10 -15.68
N ASN A 87 0.16 -5.14 -14.86
CA ASN A 87 0.40 -6.53 -15.24
C ASN A 87 -0.38 -7.51 -14.32
N SER A 88 -0.20 -8.81 -14.57
CA SER A 88 -0.82 -9.87 -13.77
C SER A 88 -0.31 -9.96 -12.34
N ASP A 89 0.91 -9.51 -12.07
CA ASP A 89 1.61 -9.71 -10.79
C ASP A 89 1.01 -8.82 -9.70
N VAL A 90 0.41 -7.69 -10.08
CA VAL A 90 -0.27 -6.78 -9.15
C VAL A 90 -1.75 -7.13 -8.90
N GLN A 91 -2.35 -8.06 -9.65
CA GLN A 91 -3.80 -8.29 -9.62
C GLN A 91 -4.32 -8.77 -8.26
N THR A 92 -3.59 -9.66 -7.59
CA THR A 92 -3.95 -10.13 -6.24
C THR A 92 -3.96 -8.97 -5.24
N MET A 93 -2.93 -8.13 -5.28
CA MET A 93 -2.83 -6.92 -4.46
C MET A 93 -4.00 -5.96 -4.73
N LEU A 94 -4.28 -5.65 -6.00
CA LEU A 94 -5.39 -4.76 -6.37
C LEU A 94 -6.73 -5.26 -5.84
N LYS A 95 -7.02 -6.56 -6.06
CA LYS A 95 -8.25 -7.20 -5.59
C LYS A 95 -8.40 -7.14 -4.07
N ASN A 96 -7.31 -7.41 -3.34
CA ASN A 96 -7.34 -7.48 -1.89
C ASN A 96 -7.46 -6.07 -1.27
N ILE A 97 -6.74 -5.09 -1.80
CA ILE A 97 -6.88 -3.68 -1.39
C ILE A 97 -8.31 -3.18 -1.65
N GLU A 98 -8.83 -3.44 -2.84
CA GLU A 98 -10.19 -3.06 -3.24
C GLU A 98 -11.25 -3.66 -2.31
N ALA A 99 -11.07 -4.91 -1.90
CA ALA A 99 -11.98 -5.60 -0.97
C ALA A 99 -12.04 -4.92 0.40
N ILE A 100 -10.93 -4.38 0.91
CA ILE A 100 -10.92 -3.60 2.16
C ILE A 100 -11.54 -2.21 1.92
N TYR A 101 -11.09 -1.53 0.88
CA TYR A 101 -11.44 -0.14 0.63
C TYR A 101 -12.93 0.06 0.30
N LYS A 102 -13.56 -0.90 -0.39
CA LYS A 102 -14.99 -0.86 -0.75
C LYS A 102 -15.94 -1.43 0.31
N LYS A 103 -15.44 -2.20 1.29
CA LYS A 103 -16.29 -2.76 2.36
C LYS A 103 -16.86 -1.60 3.18
N ARG A 104 -18.18 -1.54 3.37
CA ARG A 104 -18.84 -0.46 4.14
C ARG A 104 -18.46 -0.55 5.61
#